data_AF-A0A3D3CGU8-F1
#
_entry.id   AF-A0A3D3CGU8-F1
#
_cell.length_a   1.000
_cell.length_b   1.000
_cell.length_c   1.000
_cell.angle_alpha   90.00
_cell.angle_beta   90.00
_cell.angle_gamma   90.00
#
_symmetry.space_group_name_H-M   'P 1'
#
loop_
_entity.id
_entity.type
_entity.pdbx_description
1 polymer ?
#
loop_
_entity_poly.entity_id
_entity_poly.type
_entity_poly.pdbx_seq_one_letter_code
_entity_poly.pdbx_strand_id
1 'polypeptide(L)' 'MISVLFFATIRDFTKERETTVQDERSLGDLLSRLCERYGDEFRRELLDETGTALSDRVIVLVNGRHTA' A
#
# COMPACT_ATOMS: atom_id res chain seq x y z
N MET A 1 8.62 7.95 -10.90
CA MET A 1 7.16 8.08 -10.77
C MET A 1 6.56 6.69 -10.77
N ILE A 2 5.81 6.34 -9.72
CA ILE A 2 5.16 5.04 -9.55
C ILE A 2 3.64 5.28 -9.50
N SER A 3 2.88 4.56 -10.33
CA SER A 3 1.42 4.50 -10.24
C SER A 3 1.03 3.34 -9.32
N VAL A 4 0.13 3.63 -8.36
CA VAL A 4 -0.40 2.67 -7.40
C VAL A 4 -1.90 2.58 -7.63
N LEU A 5 -2.38 1.38 -7.95
CA LEU A 5 -3.79 1.09 -8.16
C LEU A 5 -4.39 0.45 -6.92
N PHE A 6 -5.52 0.98 -6.46
CA PHE A 6 -6.26 0.46 -5.31
C PHE A 6 -7.44 -0.40 -5.74
N PHE A 7 -7.72 -1.45 -4.99
CA PHE A 7 -8.78 -2.43 -5.28
C PHE A 7 -9.59 -2.76 -4.04
N ALA A 8 -10.84 -3.19 -4.26
CA ALA A 8 -11.74 -3.66 -3.21
C ALA A 8 -11.80 -2.71 -1.99
N THR A 9 -11.71 -3.27 -0.79
CA THR A 9 -11.80 -2.57 0.51
C THR A 9 -10.72 -1.51 0.69
N ILE A 10 -9.57 -1.61 0.01
CA ILE A 10 -8.53 -0.57 0.06
C ILE A 10 -9.04 0.79 -0.45
N ARG A 11 -10.02 0.79 -1.36
CA ARG A 11 -10.67 2.03 -1.83
C ARG A 11 -11.50 2.70 -0.76
N ASP A 12 -11.99 1.94 0.22
CA ASP A 12 -12.76 2.50 1.33
C ASP A 12 -11.86 3.28 2.28
N PHE A 13 -10.57 2.94 2.39
CA PHE A 13 -9.60 3.69 3.20
C PHE A 13 -8.98 4.85 2.41
N THR A 14 -8.62 4.62 1.15
CA THR A 14 -7.92 5.63 0.33
C THR A 14 -8.84 6.66 -0.30
N LYS A 15 -10.14 6.33 -0.45
CA LYS A 15 -11.17 7.12 -1.17
C LYS A 15 -10.82 7.44 -2.63
N GLU A 16 -9.82 6.75 -3.18
CA GLU A 16 -9.26 6.98 -4.51
C GLU A 16 -9.10 5.62 -5.23
N ARG A 17 -9.04 5.65 -6.57
CA ARG A 17 -8.79 4.43 -7.38
C ARG A 17 -7.33 4.22 -7.70
N GLU A 18 -6.58 5.31 -7.77
CA GLU A 18 -5.18 5.36 -8.15
C GLU A 18 -4.54 6.57 -7.48
N THR A 19 -3.28 6.43 -7.11
CA THR A 19 -2.41 7.55 -6.77
C THR A 19 -1.08 7.43 -7.47
N THR A 20 -0.39 8.55 -7.61
CA THR A 20 1.01 8.59 -8.03
C THR A 20 1.91 8.95 -6.85
N VAL A 21 3.08 8.33 -6.78
CA VAL A 21 4.13 8.61 -5.80
C VAL A 21 5.48 8.83 -6.52
N GLN A 22 6.36 9.65 -5.94
CA GLN A 22 7.64 10.05 -6.53
C GLN A 22 8.79 9.70 -5.58
N ASP A 23 9.87 9.17 -6.18
CA ASP A 23 11.19 9.00 -5.56
C ASP A 23 11.34 7.91 -4.47
N GLU A 24 10.53 6.87 -4.54
CA GLU A 24 10.64 5.69 -3.65
C GLU A 24 11.69 4.70 -4.14
N ARG A 25 12.54 4.23 -3.23
CA ARG A 25 13.66 3.33 -3.53
C ARG A 25 13.32 1.85 -3.33
N SER A 26 12.28 1.56 -2.56
CA SER A 26 11.83 0.21 -2.24
C SER A 26 10.31 0.14 -2.07
N LEU A 27 9.77 -1.08 -2.12
CA LEU A 27 8.35 -1.31 -1.80
C LEU A 27 8.04 -0.89 -0.35
N GLY A 28 8.95 -1.12 0.59
CA GLY A 28 8.79 -0.70 1.99
C GLY A 28 8.64 0.81 2.14
N ASP A 29 9.46 1.59 1.42
CA ASP A 29 9.37 3.05 1.42
C ASP A 29 8.02 3.51 0.86
N LEU A 30 7.57 2.89 -0.24
CA LEU A 30 6.28 3.17 -0.86
C LEU A 30 5.11 2.88 0.11
N LEU A 31 5.09 1.71 0.74
CA LEU A 31 4.04 1.35 1.70
C LEU A 31 4.03 2.29 2.90
N SER A 32 5.21 2.66 3.40
CA SER A 32 5.35 3.62 4.51
C SER A 32 4.77 4.98 4.13
N ARG A 33 5.08 5.47 2.92
CA ARG A 33 4.56 6.74 2.40
C ARG A 33 3.05 6.72 2.21
N LEU A 34 2.48 5.60 1.78
CA LEU A 34 1.03 5.44 1.66
C LEU A 34 0.36 5.41 3.05
N CYS A 35 0.98 4.78 4.04
CA CYS A 35 0.51 4.81 5.43
C CYS A 35 0.51 6.22 6.01
N GLU A 36 1.56 7.01 5.78
CA GLU A 36 1.59 8.43 6.17
C GLU A 36 0.46 9.23 5.51
N ARG A 37 0.14 8.92 4.26
CA ARG A 37 -0.86 9.66 3.46
C ARG A 37 -2.29 9.36 3.88
N TYR A 38 -2.64 8.09 4.08
CA TYR A 38 -4.02 7.65 4.34
C TYR A 38 -4.29 7.35 5.82
N GLY A 39 -3.26 7.39 6.67
CA GLY A 39 -3.38 7.33 8.12
C GLY A 39 -3.48 5.93 8.70
N ASP A 40 -3.72 5.88 10.01
CA ASP A 40 -3.60 4.67 10.82
C ASP A 40 -4.60 3.57 10.46
N GLU A 41 -5.80 3.93 10.00
CA GLU A 41 -6.81 2.96 9.61
C GLU A 41 -6.36 2.15 8.38
N PHE A 42 -5.84 2.84 7.36
CA PHE A 42 -5.23 2.21 6.21
C PHE A 42 -4.00 1.38 6.60
N ARG A 43 -3.15 1.92 7.48
CA ARG A 43 -1.95 1.21 7.96
C ARG A 43 -2.27 -0.14 8.60
N ARG A 44 -3.32 -0.20 9.43
CA ARG A 44 -3.74 -1.44 10.11
C ARG A 44 -4.31 -2.49 9.17
N GLU A 45 -4.92 -2.08 8.07
CA GLU A 45 -5.36 -3.03 7.04
C GLU A 45 -4.18 -3.52 6.19
N LEU A 46 -3.23 -2.62 5.89
CA LEU A 46 -2.10 -2.88 5.00
C LEU A 46 -1.02 -3.77 5.64
N LEU A 47 -0.69 -3.51 6.91
CA LEU A 47 0.42 -4.13 7.62
C LEU A 47 -0.05 -5.15 8.65
N ASP A 48 0.84 -6.06 9.03
CA ASP A 48 0.63 -7.01 10.12
C ASP A 48 0.55 -6.32 11.50
N GLU A 49 0.27 -7.09 12.55
CA GLU A 49 0.16 -6.57 13.91
C GLU A 49 1.45 -5.92 14.42
N THR A 50 2.60 -6.34 13.90
CA THR A 50 3.90 -5.73 14.24
C THR A 50 4.16 -4.42 13.51
N GLY A 51 3.42 -4.17 12.41
CA GLY A 51 3.60 -3.02 11.54
C GLY A 51 4.89 -3.06 10.74
N THR A 52 5.49 -4.24 10.56
CA THR A 52 6.77 -4.42 9.85
C THR A 52 6.66 -5.24 8.58
N ALA A 53 5.61 -6.05 8.44
CA ALA A 53 5.32 -6.85 7.26
C ALA A 53 3.95 -6.50 6.68
N LEU A 54 3.70 -6.94 5.44
CA LEU A 54 2.36 -6.88 4.85
C LEU A 54 1.43 -7.83 5.59
N SER A 55 0.18 -7.39 5.77
CA SER A 55 -0.89 -8.23 6.29
C SER A 55 -1.15 -9.41 5.34
N ASP A 56 -1.40 -10.60 5.90
CA ASP A 56 -1.75 -11.83 5.18
C ASP A 56 -3.02 -11.68 4.30
N ARG A 57 -3.80 -10.65 4.57
CA ARG A 57 -5.05 -10.31 3.86
C ARG A 57 -4.80 -9.43 2.63
N VAL A 58 -3.58 -8.92 2.47
CA VAL A 58 -3.22 -7.97 1.44
C VAL A 58 -2.28 -8.62 0.43
N ILE A 59 -2.61 -8.46 -0.84
CA ILE A 59 -1.78 -8.91 -1.95
C ILE A 59 -1.28 -7.69 -2.69
N VAL A 60 0.05 -7.59 -2.85
CA VAL A 60 0.69 -6.53 -3.63
C VAL A 60 1.24 -7.13 -4.92
N LEU A 61 0.91 -6.46 -6.04
CA LEU A 61 1.44 -6.79 -7.37
C LEU A 61 2.33 -5.65 -7.85
N VAL A 62 3.60 -5.95 -8.11
CA VAL A 62 4.54 -5.01 -8.72
C VAL A 62 4.59 -5.28 -10.22
N ASN A 63 4.11 -4.34 -11.04
CA ASN A 63 4.03 -4.48 -12.49
C ASN A 63 3.34 -5.79 -12.94
N GLY A 64 2.26 -6.17 -12.26
CA GLY A 64 1.48 -7.38 -12.54
C GLY A 64 2.10 -8.69 -12.03
N ARG A 65 3.23 -8.63 -11.32
CA ARG A 65 3.88 -9.81 -10.70
C ARG A 65 3.68 -9.80 -9.20
N HIS A 66 3.35 -10.96 -8.66
CA HIS A 66 3.33 -11.17 -7.21
C HIS A 66 4.77 -11.17 -6.69
N THR A 67 5.04 -10.31 -5.72
CA THR A 67 6.29 -10.30 -4.96
C THR A 67 5.98 -10.90 -3.59
N ALA A 68 6.14 -12.22 -3.48
CA ALA A 68 6.24 -12.96 -2.21
C ALA A 68 7.64 -13.55 -2.09
#